data_AF-A0A1E1GFL5-F1
#
_entry.id   AF-A0A1E1GFL5-F1
#
_cell.length_a   1.000
_cell.length_b   1.000
_cell.length_c   1.000
_cell.angle_alpha   90.00
_cell.angle_beta   90.00
_cell.angle_gamma   90.00
#
_symmetry.space_group_name_H-M   'P 1'
#
loop_
_entity.id
_entity.type
_entity.pdbx_description
1 polymer ?
#
loop_
_entity_poly.entity_id
_entity_poly.type
_entity_poly.pdbx_seq_one_letter_code
_entity_poly.pdbx_strand_id
1 'polypeptide(L)'
;QPENSVIRYAVSQGHRTFVISWRNPDESLGHKTWDDYIEQAVLTAIAKTQEISGVEKINALGFCVGGTMLTNALAVLAARGQDVVASATFLTTLINFADTGILDVFIDENFVRMREMQMGQGGLMKGQDLASTFSFLRPNELV
;
A
#
# COMPACT_ATOMS: atom_id res chain seq x y z
N GLN A 1 -17.98 11.21 -7.48
CA GLN A 1 -18.41 10.79 -8.81
C GLN A 1 -18.72 9.29 -8.76
N PRO A 2 -19.98 8.86 -8.61
CA PRO A 2 -20.32 7.43 -8.56
C PRO A 2 -20.02 6.69 -9.89
N GLU A 3 -20.03 7.41 -11.02
CA GLU A 3 -19.82 6.92 -12.37
C GLU A 3 -18.42 6.35 -12.63
N ASN A 4 -17.38 6.82 -11.92
CA ASN A 4 -15.98 6.42 -12.12
C ASN A 4 -15.41 5.51 -11.02
N SER A 5 -16.27 4.86 -10.22
CA SER A 5 -15.84 3.95 -9.16
C SER A 5 -15.48 2.56 -9.69
N VAL A 6 -14.18 2.20 -9.58
CA VAL A 6 -13.67 0.86 -9.90
C VAL A 6 -14.30 -0.21 -9.00
N ILE A 7 -14.53 0.09 -7.72
CA ILE A 7 -15.17 -0.84 -6.77
C ILE A 7 -16.60 -1.15 -7.21
N ARG A 8 -17.38 -0.10 -7.54
CA ARG A 8 -18.75 -0.28 -8.03
C ARG A 8 -18.78 -1.10 -9.31
N TYR A 9 -17.85 -0.82 -10.23
CA TYR A 9 -17.72 -1.58 -11.48
C TYR A 9 -17.43 -3.06 -11.20
N ALA A 10 -16.42 -3.39 -10.38
CA ALA A 10 -16.07 -4.76 -10.05
C ALA A 10 -17.25 -5.54 -9.44
N VAL A 11 -17.98 -4.92 -8.50
CA VAL A 11 -19.19 -5.52 -7.91
C VAL A 11 -20.27 -5.74 -8.97
N SER A 12 -20.48 -4.78 -9.89
CA SER A 12 -21.47 -4.92 -10.97
C SER A 12 -21.14 -6.02 -11.97
N GLN A 13 -19.86 -6.38 -12.10
CA GLN A 13 -19.39 -7.51 -12.92
C GLN A 13 -19.48 -8.87 -12.19
N GLY A 14 -20.04 -8.90 -10.97
CA GLY A 14 -20.25 -10.13 -10.19
C GLY A 14 -19.09 -10.50 -9.26
N HIS A 15 -18.08 -9.65 -9.08
CA HIS A 15 -16.99 -9.93 -8.13
C HIS A 15 -17.40 -9.59 -6.69
N ARG A 16 -17.25 -10.56 -5.77
CA ARG A 16 -17.31 -10.33 -4.32
C ARG A 16 -16.09 -9.50 -3.91
N THR A 17 -16.26 -8.19 -3.81
CA THR A 17 -15.16 -7.24 -3.64
C THR A 17 -14.99 -6.86 -2.17
N PHE A 18 -13.78 -7.06 -1.65
CA PHE A 18 -13.34 -6.60 -0.34
C PHE A 18 -12.29 -5.50 -0.53
N VAL A 19 -12.20 -4.56 0.41
CA VAL A 19 -11.28 -3.42 0.33
C VAL A 19 -10.67 -3.14 1.69
N ILE A 20 -9.36 -2.89 1.72
CA ILE A 20 -8.67 -2.41 2.91
C ILE A 20 -8.88 -0.89 3.00
N SER A 21 -9.56 -0.45 4.06
CA SER A 21 -9.64 0.96 4.42
C SER A 21 -8.59 1.26 5.48
N TRP A 22 -7.49 1.91 5.08
CA TRP A 22 -6.38 2.21 5.96
C TRP A 22 -6.76 3.18 7.07
N ARG A 23 -6.30 2.90 8.30
CA ARG A 23 -6.41 3.83 9.42
C ARG A 23 -5.43 4.98 9.22
N ASN A 24 -5.91 6.21 9.47
CA ASN A 24 -5.02 7.35 9.66
C ASN A 24 -4.30 7.19 11.01
N PRO A 25 -2.96 7.05 11.05
CA PRO A 25 -2.26 6.72 12.28
C PRO A 25 -2.32 7.86 13.32
N ASP A 26 -2.44 7.46 14.58
CA ASP A 26 -2.26 8.33 15.74
C ASP A 26 -1.05 7.85 16.57
N GLU A 27 -0.77 8.51 17.70
CA GLU A 27 0.42 8.23 18.51
C GLU A 27 0.51 6.76 18.94
N SER A 28 -0.62 6.07 19.09
CA SER A 28 -0.64 4.64 19.44
C SER A 28 -0.06 3.75 18.34
N LEU A 29 0.06 4.27 17.12
CA LEU A 29 0.62 3.59 15.95
C LEU A 29 2.00 4.13 15.55
N GLY A 30 2.56 5.10 16.27
CA GLY A 30 3.84 5.72 15.91
C GLY A 30 5.04 4.77 15.92
N HIS A 31 4.90 3.59 16.52
CA HIS A 31 5.93 2.54 16.54
C HIS A 31 5.75 1.49 15.43
N LYS A 32 4.69 1.59 14.61
CA LYS A 32 4.38 0.60 13.57
C LYS A 32 5.39 0.67 12.43
N THR A 33 5.87 -0.49 12.03
CA THR A 33 6.88 -0.68 10.99
C THR A 33 6.24 -1.16 9.69
N TRP A 34 7.00 -1.23 8.61
CA TRP A 34 6.54 -1.84 7.36
C TRP A 34 6.03 -3.27 7.57
N ASP A 35 6.76 -4.08 8.34
CA ASP A 35 6.40 -5.48 8.64
C ASP A 35 5.07 -5.57 9.38
N ASP A 36 4.77 -4.65 10.30
CA ASP A 36 3.46 -4.60 10.96
C ASP A 36 2.33 -4.41 9.93
N TYR A 37 2.51 -3.55 8.93
CA TYR A 37 1.50 -3.35 7.90
C TYR A 37 1.36 -4.58 6.99
N ILE A 38 2.46 -5.26 6.65
CA ILE A 38 2.40 -6.50 5.85
C ILE A 38 1.65 -7.60 6.62
N GLU A 39 2.04 -7.87 7.86
CA GLU A 39 1.45 -8.94 8.68
C GLU A 39 0.02 -8.62 9.14
N GLN A 40 -0.16 -7.47 9.80
CA GLN A 40 -1.38 -7.15 10.54
C GLN A 40 -2.45 -6.50 9.65
N ALA A 41 -2.09 -6.02 8.45
CA ALA A 41 -3.08 -5.48 7.51
C ALA A 41 -3.19 -6.32 6.24
N VAL A 42 -2.14 -6.44 5.42
CA VAL A 42 -2.27 -7.08 4.09
C VAL A 42 -2.52 -8.58 4.22
N LEU A 43 -1.68 -9.32 4.94
CA LEU A 43 -1.83 -10.77 5.14
C LEU A 43 -3.10 -11.09 5.93
N THR A 44 -3.41 -10.28 6.95
CA THR A 44 -4.66 -10.40 7.71
C THR A 44 -5.89 -10.20 6.80
N ALA A 45 -5.88 -9.22 5.91
CA ALA A 45 -6.99 -8.99 4.98
C ALA A 45 -7.15 -10.14 3.96
N ILE A 46 -6.06 -10.72 3.47
CA ILE A 46 -6.08 -11.92 2.62
C ILE A 46 -6.75 -13.07 3.37
N ALA A 47 -6.28 -13.38 4.58
CA ALA A 47 -6.81 -14.46 5.40
C ALA A 47 -8.29 -14.25 5.75
N LYS A 48 -8.69 -13.03 6.14
CA LYS A 48 -10.09 -12.70 6.44
C LYS A 48 -10.97 -12.75 5.21
N THR A 49 -10.45 -12.38 4.04
CA THR A 49 -11.20 -12.53 2.79
C THR A 49 -11.46 -14.00 2.49
N GLN A 50 -10.47 -14.89 2.63
CA GLN A 50 -10.66 -16.34 2.49
C GLN A 50 -11.69 -16.88 3.50
N GLU A 51 -11.57 -16.52 4.78
CA GLU A 51 -12.48 -16.93 5.84
C GLU A 51 -13.94 -16.55 5.54
N ILE A 52 -14.19 -15.30 5.16
CA ILE A 52 -15.54 -14.79 4.86
C ILE A 52 -16.07 -15.35 3.54
N SER A 53 -15.19 -15.56 2.56
CA SER A 53 -15.60 -16.01 1.23
C SER A 53 -15.78 -17.52 1.13
N GLY A 54 -15.09 -18.29 1.96
CA GLY A 54 -15.06 -19.75 1.93
C GLY A 54 -14.26 -20.33 0.76
N VAL A 55 -13.45 -19.51 0.06
CA VAL A 55 -12.64 -19.98 -1.08
C VAL A 55 -11.18 -20.19 -0.68
N GLU A 56 -10.55 -21.19 -1.31
CA GLU A 56 -9.15 -21.54 -1.06
C GLU A 56 -8.19 -20.45 -1.54
N LYS A 57 -8.50 -19.78 -2.65
CA LYS A 57 -7.65 -18.71 -3.20
C LYS A 57 -8.48 -17.50 -3.59
N ILE A 58 -7.89 -16.32 -3.41
CA ILE A 58 -8.50 -15.04 -3.80
C ILE A 58 -7.73 -14.40 -4.95
N ASN A 59 -8.38 -13.49 -5.67
CA ASN A 59 -7.68 -12.53 -6.53
C ASN A 59 -7.35 -11.29 -5.70
N ALA A 60 -6.13 -10.77 -5.83
CA ALA A 60 -5.69 -9.57 -5.12
C ALA A 60 -5.35 -8.44 -6.11
N LEU A 61 -5.64 -7.20 -5.71
CA LEU A 61 -5.30 -6.01 -6.48
C LEU A 61 -4.60 -5.01 -5.56
N GLY A 62 -3.44 -4.52 -6.01
CA GLY A 62 -2.70 -3.46 -5.36
C GLY A 62 -2.62 -2.21 -6.24
N PHE A 63 -2.73 -1.04 -5.61
CA PHE A 63 -2.68 0.26 -6.29
C PHE A 63 -1.66 1.17 -5.60
N CYS A 64 -0.78 1.80 -6.39
CA CYS A 64 0.29 2.66 -5.87
C CYS A 64 1.14 1.92 -4.81
N VAL A 65 1.41 2.54 -3.66
CA VAL A 65 2.14 1.92 -2.53
C VAL A 65 1.46 0.63 -2.04
N GLY A 66 0.13 0.52 -2.16
CA GLY A 66 -0.59 -0.70 -1.82
C GLY A 66 -0.19 -1.89 -2.69
N GLY A 67 0.24 -1.66 -3.93
CA GLY A 67 0.81 -2.71 -4.79
C GLY A 67 2.23 -3.11 -4.39
N THR A 68 3.05 -2.16 -3.93
CA THR A 68 4.37 -2.46 -3.35
C THR A 68 4.20 -3.33 -2.11
N MET A 69 3.25 -2.98 -1.24
CA MET A 69 2.91 -3.78 -0.05
C MET A 69 2.39 -5.17 -0.42
N LEU A 70 1.48 -5.27 -1.39
CA LEU A 70 0.99 -6.56 -1.89
C LEU A 70 2.13 -7.42 -2.46
N THR A 71 3.09 -6.83 -3.18
CA THR A 71 4.26 -7.55 -3.71
C THR A 71 5.10 -8.17 -2.58
N ASN A 72 5.35 -7.41 -1.52
CA ASN A 72 6.06 -7.90 -0.33
C ASN A 72 5.27 -9.02 0.38
N ALA A 73 3.96 -8.85 0.55
CA ALA A 73 3.10 -9.86 1.14
C ALA A 73 3.12 -11.18 0.34
N LEU A 74 3.07 -11.11 -0.99
CA LEU A 74 3.17 -12.29 -1.86
C LEU A 74 4.52 -13.01 -1.72
N ALA A 75 5.63 -12.26 -1.60
CA ALA A 75 6.95 -12.84 -1.35
C ALA A 75 7.00 -13.55 0.01
N VAL A 76 6.42 -12.96 1.06
CA VAL A 76 6.30 -13.57 2.39
C VAL A 76 5.46 -14.86 2.34
N LEU A 77 4.30 -14.83 1.66
CA LEU A 77 3.45 -16.01 1.47
C LEU A 77 4.21 -17.13 0.75
N ALA A 78 4.92 -16.81 -0.33
CA ALA A 78 5.72 -17.78 -1.08
C ALA A 78 6.83 -18.39 -0.23
N ALA A 79 7.56 -17.58 0.55
CA ALA A 79 8.59 -18.06 1.48
C ALA A 79 8.01 -18.96 2.59
N ARG A 80 6.73 -18.77 2.96
CA ARG A 80 5.99 -19.61 3.90
C ARG A 80 5.34 -20.84 3.26
N GLY A 81 5.48 -21.04 1.95
CA GLY A 81 4.83 -22.13 1.21
C GLY A 81 3.30 -21.98 1.14
N GLN A 82 2.77 -20.77 1.27
CA GLN A 82 1.35 -20.48 1.26
C GLN A 82 0.91 -19.98 -0.13
N ASP A 83 0.06 -20.76 -0.79
CA ASP A 83 -0.47 -20.46 -2.12
C ASP A 83 -1.96 -20.09 -2.04
N VAL A 84 -2.23 -18.89 -1.54
CA VAL A 84 -3.58 -18.39 -1.20
C VAL A 84 -4.09 -17.26 -2.12
N VAL A 85 -3.26 -16.82 -3.07
CA VAL A 85 -3.61 -15.78 -4.04
C VAL A 85 -3.54 -16.36 -5.45
N ALA A 86 -4.69 -16.48 -6.11
CA ALA A 86 -4.80 -17.06 -7.45
C ALA A 86 -4.25 -16.13 -8.55
N SER A 87 -4.44 -14.82 -8.38
CA SER A 87 -3.87 -13.80 -9.28
C SER A 87 -3.63 -12.49 -8.53
N ALA A 88 -2.62 -11.75 -8.98
CA ALA A 88 -2.28 -10.43 -8.46
C ALA A 88 -2.31 -9.41 -9.61
N THR A 89 -3.03 -8.30 -9.41
CA THR A 89 -3.08 -7.17 -10.35
C THR A 89 -2.42 -5.95 -9.70
N PHE A 90 -1.51 -5.30 -10.44
CA PHE A 90 -0.81 -4.11 -9.96
C PHE A 90 -1.14 -2.91 -10.84
N LEU A 91 -1.85 -1.93 -10.28
CA LEU A 91 -2.20 -0.70 -10.96
C LEU A 91 -1.23 0.40 -10.51
N THR A 92 -0.52 1.00 -11.47
CA THR A 92 0.42 2.13 -11.25
C THR A 92 1.30 1.92 -10.02
N THR A 93 1.94 0.76 -9.95
CA THR A 93 2.72 0.30 -8.78
C THR A 93 4.19 0.23 -9.18
N LEU A 94 5.07 0.76 -8.34
CA LEU A 94 6.51 0.51 -8.45
C LEU A 94 6.88 -0.76 -7.68
N ILE A 95 7.57 -1.67 -8.38
CA ILE A 95 8.20 -2.87 -7.81
C ILE A 95 9.72 -2.72 -7.86
N ASN A 96 10.23 -2.22 -8.98
CA ASN A 96 11.60 -1.75 -9.11
C ASN A 96 11.63 -0.23 -8.88
N PHE A 97 12.42 0.21 -7.91
CA PHE A 97 12.62 1.62 -7.55
C PHE A 97 13.96 2.17 -8.04
N ALA A 98 14.66 1.49 -8.95
CA ALA A 98 15.95 1.96 -9.47
C ALA A 98 15.87 3.31 -10.20
N ASP A 99 14.77 3.55 -10.92
CA ASP A 99 14.51 4.80 -11.63
C ASP A 99 13.12 5.32 -11.22
N THR A 100 13.04 6.15 -10.18
CA THR A 100 11.75 6.63 -9.64
C THR A 100 11.24 7.90 -10.34
N GLY A 101 12.07 8.45 -11.25
CA GLY A 101 11.72 9.57 -12.10
C GLY A 101 11.83 10.88 -11.33
N ILE A 102 10.78 11.70 -11.35
CA ILE A 102 10.83 13.03 -10.73
C ILE A 102 10.95 12.97 -9.19
N LEU A 103 10.62 11.83 -8.58
CA LEU A 103 10.81 11.59 -7.14
C LEU A 103 12.28 11.73 -6.71
N ASP A 104 13.22 11.33 -7.58
CA ASP A 104 14.67 11.38 -7.33
C ASP A 104 15.18 12.83 -7.13
N VAL A 105 14.42 13.84 -7.57
CA VAL A 105 14.76 15.25 -7.40
C VAL A 105 14.43 15.76 -5.99
N PHE A 106 13.48 15.12 -5.31
CA PHE A 106 12.93 15.60 -4.03
C PHE A 106 13.40 14.79 -2.82
N ILE A 107 13.92 13.59 -3.02
CA ILE A 107 14.36 12.69 -1.96
C ILE A 107 15.85 12.40 -2.14
N ASP A 108 16.65 12.79 -1.15
CA ASP A 108 18.07 12.45 -1.07
C ASP A 108 18.41 11.77 0.26
N GLU A 109 19.63 11.23 0.34
CA GLU A 109 20.14 10.53 1.53
C GLU A 109 20.13 11.42 2.79
N ASN A 110 20.36 12.73 2.64
CA ASN A 110 20.36 13.64 3.78
C ASN A 110 18.95 13.83 4.33
N PHE A 111 17.96 13.92 3.46
CA PHE A 111 16.55 13.99 3.82
C PHE A 111 16.11 12.72 4.54
N VAL A 112 16.47 11.53 4.03
CA VAL A 112 16.18 10.24 4.68
C VAL A 112 16.82 10.17 6.06
N ARG A 113 18.11 10.48 6.18
CA ARG A 113 18.82 10.47 7.47
C ARG A 113 18.20 11.44 8.48
N MET A 114 17.75 12.60 8.02
CA MET A 114 17.05 13.56 8.86
C MET A 114 15.72 12.98 9.39
N ARG A 115 14.97 12.25 8.55
CA ARG A 115 13.76 11.54 8.99
C ARG A 115 14.07 10.41 9.97
N GLU A 116 15.11 9.63 9.74
CA GLU A 116 15.54 8.59 10.68
C GLU A 116 15.88 9.17 12.06
N MET A 117 16.52 10.35 12.11
CA MET A 117 16.78 11.03 13.39
C MET A 117 15.50 11.56 14.05
N GLN A 118 14.49 11.96 13.27
CA GLN A 118 13.21 12.50 13.79
C GLN A 118 12.23 11.42 14.26
N MET A 119 12.15 10.29 13.54
CA MET A 119 11.10 9.28 13.74
C MET A 119 11.59 7.83 13.64
N GLY A 120 12.89 7.59 13.48
CA GLY A 120 13.45 6.23 13.37
C GLY A 120 13.35 5.40 14.65
N GLN A 121 13.10 6.05 15.80
CA GLN A 121 12.78 5.39 17.08
C GLN A 121 11.28 5.42 17.39
N GLY A 122 10.46 5.58 16.34
CA GLY A 122 9.03 5.80 16.43
C GLY A 122 8.65 7.28 16.36
N GLY A 123 7.39 7.53 16.02
CA GLY A 123 6.83 8.86 15.82
C GLY A 123 5.85 8.89 14.66
N LEU A 124 5.30 10.06 14.36
CA LEU A 124 4.38 10.24 13.23
C LEU A 124 4.98 11.22 12.23
N MET A 125 4.87 10.87 10.95
CA MET A 125 5.06 11.83 9.87
C MET A 125 3.79 12.68 9.72
N LYS A 126 3.95 13.99 9.68
CA LYS A 126 2.81 14.89 9.43
C LYS A 126 2.28 14.64 8.02
N GLY A 127 0.96 14.55 7.88
CA GLY A 127 0.32 14.36 6.56
C GLY A 127 0.71 15.41 5.53
N GLN A 128 1.03 16.64 5.96
CA GLN A 128 1.52 17.72 5.09
C GLN A 128 2.88 17.41 4.44
N ASP A 129 3.77 16.73 5.17
CA ASP A 129 5.10 16.34 4.67
C ASP A 129 5.00 15.24 3.60
N LEU A 130 4.02 14.35 3.77
CA LEU A 130 3.70 13.34 2.78
C LEU A 130 3.02 13.99 1.57
N ALA A 131 2.05 14.87 1.81
CA ALA A 131 1.28 15.56 0.78
C ALA A 131 2.17 16.42 -0.12
N SER A 132 3.15 17.15 0.42
CA SER A 132 4.07 17.96 -0.39
C SER A 132 4.80 17.10 -1.42
N THR A 133 5.35 15.95 -1.01
CA THR A 133 6.04 14.99 -1.88
C THR A 133 5.12 14.48 -3.00
N PHE A 134 3.85 14.17 -2.70
CA PHE A 134 2.88 13.70 -3.71
C PHE A 134 2.29 14.82 -4.57
N SER A 135 2.19 16.06 -4.07
CA SER A 135 1.74 17.22 -4.82
C SER A 135 2.74 17.62 -5.89
N PHE A 136 4.05 17.49 -5.65
CA PHE A 136 5.08 17.70 -6.68
C PHE A 136 5.01 16.69 -7.84
N LEU A 137 4.34 15.55 -7.66
CA LEU A 137 4.13 14.53 -8.69
C LEU A 137 2.91 14.80 -9.58
N ARG A 138 2.12 15.84 -9.29
CA ARG A 138 0.97 16.23 -10.10
C ARG A 138 1.34 17.45 -10.93
N PRO A 139 1.60 17.30 -12.25
CA PRO A 139 2.02 18.42 -13.11
C PRO A 139 1.01 19.57 -13.18
N ASN A 140 -0.27 19.33 -12.84
CA ASN A 140 -1.36 20.28 -13.03
C ASN A 140 -1.76 21.09 -11.78
N GLU A 141 -1.05 20.97 -10.65
CA GLU A 141 -1.30 21.78 -9.45
C GLU A 141 -0.10 22.67 -9.06
N LEU A 142 0.68 23.10 -10.06
CA LEU A 142 1.50 24.31 -9.95
C LEU A 142 0.60 25.54 -10.16
N VAL A 143 -0.09 25.96 -9.10
CA VAL A 143 -0.64 27.33 -8.96
C VAL A 143 -0.26 27.88 -7.60
#